data_AF-A0A1Z5JKZ3-F1
#
_entry.id   AF-A0A1Z5JKZ3-F1
#
_cell.length_a   1.000
_cell.length_b   1.000
_cell.length_c   1.000
_cell.angle_alpha   90.00
_cell.angle_beta   90.00
_cell.angle_gamma   90.00
#
_symmetry.space_group_name_H-M   'P 1'
#
loop_
_entity.id
_entity.type
_entity.pdbx_description
1 polymer ?
#
loop_
_entity_poly.entity_id
_entity_poly.type
_entity_poly.pdbx_seq_one_letter_code
_entity_poly.pdbx_strand_id
1 'polypeptide(L)'
;MVGMIIHSQVLEKLHLATASCDQKENAIHHWDEAVGFYTGSITDFPGEEGYLIFTVAEMECSYFGTCSEGSMARVNEAIFLAFLEGKDMLQEKQCKEVIKVSQRIKSLMMIPLVQRILRHAYELDLQENQQAKTQGDAAAFMASLAPHLYSCQRSSAHMLWNDLAPGNATKASFEVLKFNLERTYDCLGIRCEDVGGLLHIDPSGSGLLYNKGAEPCNYVPSPAESSNKTKSTNRAEENDDDRNQTASTIVFVALGFLVAAVLFAFVRYRSKKPTKVKAMEQTDAVASNDKEDTTVAVKVGEIA
;
A
#
# COMPACT_ATOMS: atom_id res chain seq x y z
N MET A 1 -2.80 6.52 11.09
CA MET A 1 -4.15 7.10 11.36
C MET A 1 -4.73 7.85 10.16
N VAL A 2 -3.92 8.50 9.31
CA VAL A 2 -4.38 9.20 8.10
C VAL A 2 -5.06 8.26 7.07
N GLY A 3 -4.62 7.00 6.91
CA GLY A 3 -5.21 6.05 5.94
C GLY A 3 -6.67 5.67 6.20
N MET A 4 -7.13 5.60 7.47
CA MET A 4 -8.52 5.27 7.82
C MET A 4 -9.52 6.33 7.39
N ILE A 5 -9.13 7.60 7.48
CA ILE A 5 -9.95 8.73 7.03
C ILE A 5 -10.13 8.62 5.52
N ILE A 6 -9.07 8.27 4.80
CA ILE A 6 -9.05 8.36 3.34
C ILE A 6 -9.87 7.26 2.66
N HIS A 7 -9.84 6.02 3.17
CA HIS A 7 -10.75 4.98 2.70
C HIS A 7 -12.22 5.42 2.82
N SER A 8 -12.57 5.99 3.97
CA SER A 8 -13.92 6.51 4.23
C SER A 8 -14.27 7.69 3.32
N GLN A 9 -13.31 8.55 3.00
CA GLN A 9 -13.51 9.66 2.06
C GLN A 9 -13.83 9.18 0.63
N VAL A 10 -13.13 8.18 0.12
CA VAL A 10 -13.47 7.62 -1.21
C VAL A 10 -14.90 7.10 -1.22
N LEU A 11 -15.31 6.35 -0.18
CA LEU A 11 -16.68 5.85 -0.07
C LEU A 11 -17.73 6.95 0.06
N GLU A 12 -17.43 7.99 0.83
CA GLU A 12 -18.30 9.17 0.99
C GLU A 12 -18.51 9.86 -0.37
N LYS A 13 -17.42 10.11 -1.11
CA LYS A 13 -17.49 10.77 -2.42
C LYS A 13 -18.22 9.93 -3.47
N LEU A 14 -17.99 8.61 -3.51
CA LEU A 14 -18.78 7.71 -4.35
C LEU A 14 -20.28 7.74 -3.99
N HIS A 15 -20.60 7.78 -2.70
CA HIS A 15 -21.99 7.89 -2.26
C HIS A 15 -22.61 9.23 -2.70
N LEU A 16 -21.93 10.34 -2.49
CA LEU A 16 -22.40 11.67 -2.92
C LEU A 16 -22.59 11.72 -4.44
N ALA A 17 -21.67 11.17 -5.23
CA ALA A 17 -21.81 11.08 -6.69
C ALA A 17 -23.05 10.29 -7.11
N THR A 18 -23.34 9.16 -6.43
CA THR A 18 -24.57 8.39 -6.71
C THR A 18 -25.83 9.14 -6.29
N ALA A 19 -25.79 9.87 -5.17
CA ALA A 19 -26.93 10.61 -4.63
C ALA A 19 -27.27 11.87 -5.46
N SER A 20 -26.26 12.51 -6.05
CA SER A 20 -26.43 13.68 -6.91
C SER A 20 -26.48 13.35 -8.40
N CYS A 21 -26.67 12.08 -8.79
CA CYS A 21 -26.58 11.63 -10.20
C CYS A 21 -27.47 12.41 -11.18
N ASP A 22 -28.64 12.92 -10.74
CA ASP A 22 -29.51 13.77 -11.57
C ASP A 22 -28.90 15.15 -11.91
N GLN A 23 -27.97 15.62 -11.05
CA GLN A 23 -27.21 16.87 -11.14
C GLN A 23 -25.80 16.58 -11.68
N LYS A 24 -25.68 16.50 -13.01
CA LYS A 24 -24.47 16.02 -13.71
C LYS A 24 -23.17 16.65 -13.21
N GLU A 25 -23.11 17.97 -13.08
CA GLU A 25 -21.90 18.69 -12.65
C GLU A 25 -21.48 18.29 -11.23
N ASN A 26 -22.43 18.22 -10.29
CA ASN A 26 -22.17 17.85 -8.91
C ASN A 26 -21.77 16.37 -8.79
N ALA A 27 -22.41 15.49 -9.56
CA ALA A 27 -22.09 14.06 -9.54
C ALA A 27 -20.69 13.78 -10.07
N ILE A 28 -20.32 14.40 -11.19
CA ILE A 28 -18.98 14.28 -11.78
C ILE A 28 -17.92 14.87 -10.84
N HIS A 29 -18.19 16.02 -10.22
CA HIS A 29 -17.26 16.60 -9.25
C HIS A 29 -16.97 15.64 -8.08
N HIS A 30 -18.00 15.06 -7.47
CA HIS A 30 -17.80 14.07 -6.40
C HIS A 30 -17.11 12.79 -6.89
N TRP A 31 -17.38 12.36 -8.12
CA TRP A 31 -16.70 11.23 -8.72
C TRP A 31 -15.21 11.48 -8.88
N ASP A 32 -14.83 12.65 -9.41
CA ASP A 32 -13.44 13.04 -9.58
C ASP A 32 -12.72 13.22 -8.22
N GLU A 33 -13.41 13.73 -7.20
CA GLU A 33 -12.89 13.75 -5.81
C GLU A 33 -12.60 12.33 -5.30
N ALA A 34 -13.48 11.35 -5.58
CA ALA A 34 -13.26 9.95 -5.19
C ALA A 34 -12.01 9.36 -5.85
N VAL A 35 -11.79 9.64 -7.15
CA VAL A 35 -10.57 9.25 -7.88
C VAL A 35 -9.34 9.89 -7.25
N GLY A 36 -9.41 11.18 -6.90
CA GLY A 36 -8.34 11.91 -6.24
C GLY A 36 -7.96 11.32 -4.87
N PHE A 37 -8.95 11.03 -4.02
CA PHE A 37 -8.71 10.40 -2.72
C PHE A 37 -8.18 8.97 -2.83
N TYR A 38 -8.56 8.22 -3.86
CA TYR A 38 -8.05 6.88 -4.10
C TYR A 38 -6.57 6.90 -4.50
N THR A 39 -6.25 7.79 -5.45
CA THR A 39 -4.96 7.86 -6.16
C THR A 39 -3.91 8.57 -5.32
N GLY A 40 -4.26 9.71 -4.73
CA GLY A 40 -3.35 10.58 -3.98
C GLY A 40 -2.56 11.54 -4.84
N SER A 41 -1.80 12.40 -4.17
CA SER A 41 -1.07 13.53 -4.79
C SER A 41 0.33 13.18 -5.28
N ILE A 42 0.83 11.96 -5.01
CA ILE A 42 2.18 11.51 -5.38
C ILE A 42 2.00 10.20 -6.14
N THR A 43 2.19 10.23 -7.47
CA THR A 43 2.11 9.04 -8.33
C THR A 43 3.26 8.93 -9.32
N ASP A 44 4.34 9.68 -9.13
CA ASP A 44 5.41 9.79 -10.14
C ASP A 44 6.11 8.45 -10.42
N PHE A 45 6.07 7.48 -9.49
CA PHE A 45 6.47 6.08 -9.72
C PHE A 45 5.66 5.10 -8.84
N PRO A 46 5.32 3.88 -9.32
CA PRO A 46 4.71 2.85 -8.49
C PRO A 46 5.65 2.47 -7.33
N GLY A 47 5.14 2.55 -6.10
CA GLY A 47 5.75 1.91 -4.93
C GLY A 47 6.84 2.68 -4.17
N GLU A 48 7.24 3.89 -4.58
CA GLU A 48 8.30 4.61 -3.86
C GLU A 48 7.77 5.58 -2.78
N GLU A 49 6.63 6.25 -3.01
CA GLU A 49 6.09 7.23 -2.06
C GLU A 49 4.55 7.27 -2.10
N GLY A 50 3.92 7.29 -0.92
CA GLY A 50 2.46 7.40 -0.77
C GLY A 50 1.85 6.39 0.20
N TYR A 51 0.73 6.77 0.83
CA TYR A 51 0.01 5.93 1.80
C TYR A 51 -1.47 5.73 1.42
N LEU A 52 -1.86 6.14 0.20
CA LEU A 52 -3.24 5.99 -0.25
C LEU A 52 -3.44 4.62 -0.87
N ILE A 53 -4.70 4.24 -1.09
CA ILE A 53 -5.07 2.88 -1.44
C ILE A 53 -4.41 2.44 -2.74
N PHE A 54 -4.23 3.35 -3.70
CA PHE A 54 -3.48 3.09 -4.93
C PHE A 54 -2.05 2.59 -4.64
N THR A 55 -1.25 3.36 -3.91
CA THR A 55 0.13 2.98 -3.55
C THR A 55 0.15 1.71 -2.69
N VAL A 56 -0.85 1.55 -1.82
CA VAL A 56 -0.98 0.34 -1.01
C VAL A 56 -1.15 -0.88 -1.89
N ALA A 57 -2.01 -0.81 -2.91
CA ALA A 57 -2.22 -1.90 -3.87
C ALA A 57 -0.97 -2.18 -4.71
N GLU A 58 -0.27 -1.16 -5.22
CA GLU A 58 0.98 -1.32 -5.98
C GLU A 58 2.04 -2.07 -5.16
N MET A 59 2.22 -1.68 -3.89
CA MET A 59 3.15 -2.38 -3.00
C MET A 59 2.73 -3.82 -2.74
N GLU A 60 1.47 -4.03 -2.36
CA GLU A 60 0.99 -5.35 -1.94
C GLU A 60 0.92 -6.35 -3.09
N CYS A 61 0.71 -5.91 -4.34
CA CYS A 61 0.62 -6.85 -5.46
C CYS A 61 1.90 -7.69 -5.60
N SER A 62 3.07 -7.10 -5.33
CA SER A 62 4.36 -7.77 -5.41
C SER A 62 4.53 -8.84 -4.33
N TYR A 63 3.99 -8.58 -3.14
CA TYR A 63 4.00 -9.52 -2.02
C TYR A 63 2.96 -10.62 -2.19
N PHE A 64 1.86 -10.37 -2.88
CA PHE A 64 0.75 -11.32 -2.98
C PHE A 64 0.66 -12.08 -4.32
N GLY A 65 1.55 -11.77 -5.27
CA GLY A 65 1.51 -12.35 -6.61
C GLY A 65 0.29 -11.90 -7.42
N THR A 66 -0.17 -10.66 -7.21
CA THR A 66 -1.38 -10.12 -7.84
C THR A 66 -1.10 -8.93 -8.77
N CYS A 67 0.16 -8.72 -9.18
CA CYS A 67 0.49 -7.75 -10.22
C CYS A 67 0.14 -8.27 -11.62
N SER A 68 -0.07 -7.36 -12.58
CA SER A 68 -0.19 -7.65 -14.01
C SER A 68 1.19 -7.76 -14.66
N GLU A 69 1.23 -8.14 -15.95
CA GLU A 69 2.48 -8.25 -16.74
C GLU A 69 3.24 -6.91 -16.90
N GLY A 70 2.64 -5.78 -16.49
CA GLY A 70 3.25 -4.45 -16.42
C GLY A 70 3.74 -4.03 -15.04
N SER A 71 3.78 -4.95 -14.06
CA SER A 71 4.12 -4.69 -12.65
C SER A 71 3.12 -3.79 -11.90
N MET A 72 1.97 -3.48 -12.49
CA MET A 72 0.89 -2.73 -11.84
C MET A 72 0.00 -3.70 -11.05
N ALA A 73 -0.62 -3.26 -9.96
CA ALA A 73 -1.57 -4.09 -9.24
C ALA A 73 -2.82 -4.34 -10.11
N ARG A 74 -3.20 -5.61 -10.33
CA ARG A 74 -4.43 -5.96 -11.09
C ARG A 74 -5.68 -5.27 -10.54
N VAL A 75 -5.72 -5.05 -9.21
CA VAL A 75 -6.82 -4.33 -8.56
C VAL A 75 -6.85 -2.85 -8.92
N ASN A 76 -5.69 -2.20 -9.09
CA ASN A 76 -5.62 -0.81 -9.53
C ASN A 76 -6.15 -0.67 -10.96
N GLU A 77 -5.72 -1.56 -11.87
CA GLU A 77 -6.25 -1.60 -13.25
C GLU A 77 -7.78 -1.74 -13.24
N ALA A 78 -8.31 -2.68 -12.45
CA ALA A 78 -9.75 -2.91 -12.34
C ALA A 78 -10.51 -1.70 -11.76
N ILE A 79 -9.94 -1.02 -10.77
CA ILE A 79 -10.55 0.18 -10.16
C ILE A 79 -10.54 1.35 -11.14
N PHE A 80 -9.45 1.60 -11.87
CA PHE A 80 -9.41 2.68 -12.86
C PHE A 80 -10.33 2.43 -14.04
N LEU A 81 -10.46 1.19 -14.50
CA LEU A 81 -11.48 0.83 -15.48
C LEU A 81 -12.89 1.13 -14.96
N ALA A 82 -13.19 0.76 -13.71
CA ALA A 82 -14.47 1.08 -13.08
C ALA A 82 -14.70 2.58 -12.90
N PHE A 83 -13.65 3.37 -12.61
CA PHE A 83 -13.74 4.83 -12.57
C PHE A 83 -14.07 5.44 -13.93
N LEU A 84 -13.49 4.92 -15.01
CA LEU A 84 -13.81 5.36 -16.38
C LEU A 84 -15.25 4.98 -16.76
N GLU A 85 -15.65 3.73 -16.52
CA GLU A 85 -17.02 3.26 -16.75
C GLU A 85 -18.05 4.13 -16.02
N GLY A 86 -17.83 4.41 -14.73
CA GLY A 86 -18.76 5.22 -13.93
C GLY A 86 -18.82 6.69 -14.36
N LYS A 87 -17.71 7.26 -14.84
CA LYS A 87 -17.70 8.59 -15.44
C LYS A 87 -18.60 8.65 -16.68
N ASP A 88 -18.48 7.67 -17.58
CA ASP A 88 -19.30 7.61 -18.79
C ASP A 88 -20.79 7.42 -18.44
N MET A 89 -21.09 6.52 -17.50
CA MET A 89 -22.45 6.32 -16.97
C MET A 89 -23.04 7.60 -16.35
N LEU A 90 -22.23 8.38 -15.62
CA LEU A 90 -22.64 9.67 -15.06
C LEU A 90 -22.93 10.70 -16.16
N GLN A 91 -22.15 10.71 -17.25
CA GLN A 91 -22.39 11.61 -18.38
C GLN A 91 -23.73 11.34 -19.06
N GLU A 92 -24.13 10.07 -19.09
CA GLU A 92 -25.38 9.55 -19.64
C GLU A 92 -26.54 9.48 -18.63
N LYS A 93 -26.33 9.88 -17.37
CA LYS A 93 -27.30 9.81 -16.27
C LYS A 93 -27.85 8.40 -15.99
N GLN A 94 -27.02 7.38 -16.16
CA GLN A 94 -27.37 5.99 -15.88
C GLN A 94 -27.26 5.66 -14.37
N CYS A 95 -28.04 6.32 -13.52
CA CYS A 95 -27.83 6.30 -12.06
C CYS A 95 -27.84 4.91 -11.42
N LYS A 96 -28.64 3.97 -11.94
CA LYS A 96 -28.66 2.58 -11.45
C LYS A 96 -27.32 1.87 -11.71
N GLU A 97 -26.69 2.13 -12.85
CA GLU A 97 -25.40 1.53 -13.20
C GLU A 97 -24.26 2.20 -12.42
N VAL A 98 -24.34 3.52 -12.19
CA VAL A 98 -23.41 4.25 -11.31
C VAL A 98 -23.39 3.65 -9.91
N ILE A 99 -24.55 3.31 -9.34
CA ILE A 99 -24.63 2.63 -8.03
C ILE A 99 -23.89 1.29 -8.05
N LYS A 100 -24.06 0.48 -9.09
CA LYS A 100 -23.41 -0.83 -9.21
C LYS A 100 -21.90 -0.69 -9.36
N VAL A 101 -21.42 0.23 -10.19
CA VAL A 101 -19.98 0.43 -10.36
C VAL A 101 -19.33 1.03 -9.10
N SER A 102 -20.02 1.90 -8.36
CA SER A 102 -19.58 2.37 -7.04
C SER A 102 -19.45 1.22 -6.04
N GLN A 103 -20.38 0.27 -6.04
CA GLN A 103 -20.30 -0.93 -5.18
C GLN A 103 -19.15 -1.85 -5.60
N ARG A 104 -18.88 -1.97 -6.90
CA ARG A 104 -17.73 -2.72 -7.43
C ARG A 104 -16.41 -2.08 -6.96
N ILE A 105 -16.26 -0.75 -7.10
CA ILE A 105 -15.06 -0.02 -6.64
C ILE A 105 -14.86 -0.24 -5.13
N LYS A 106 -15.92 -0.07 -4.32
CA LYS A 106 -15.89 -0.34 -2.88
C LYS A 106 -15.36 -1.74 -2.55
N SER A 107 -15.82 -2.76 -3.29
CA SER A 107 -15.41 -4.15 -3.07
C SER A 107 -13.92 -4.33 -3.43
N LEU A 108 -13.51 -3.82 -4.58
CA LEU A 108 -12.11 -3.88 -5.04
C LEU A 108 -11.15 -3.19 -4.07
N MET A 109 -11.54 -2.05 -3.49
CA MET A 109 -10.73 -1.33 -2.50
C MET A 109 -10.47 -2.15 -1.22
N MET A 110 -11.25 -3.20 -0.93
CA MET A 110 -11.01 -4.06 0.24
C MET A 110 -9.77 -4.94 0.04
N ILE A 111 -9.44 -5.31 -1.20
CA ILE A 111 -8.33 -6.21 -1.53
C ILE A 111 -7.00 -5.71 -0.94
N PRO A 112 -6.52 -4.48 -1.25
CA PRO A 112 -5.27 -3.98 -0.69
C PRO A 112 -5.29 -3.83 0.84
N LEU A 113 -6.46 -3.58 1.45
CA LEU A 113 -6.58 -3.54 2.92
C LEU A 113 -6.39 -4.93 3.52
N VAL A 114 -7.06 -5.95 2.95
CA VAL A 114 -6.95 -7.35 3.36
C VAL A 114 -5.51 -7.84 3.19
N GLN A 115 -4.89 -7.59 2.04
CA GLN A 115 -3.49 -7.97 1.75
C GLN A 115 -2.53 -7.39 2.80
N ARG A 116 -2.60 -6.07 3.03
CA ARG A 116 -1.74 -5.39 4.01
C ARG A 116 -1.94 -5.92 5.43
N ILE A 117 -3.18 -6.20 5.83
CA ILE A 117 -3.51 -6.80 7.14
C ILE A 117 -2.88 -8.18 7.26
N LEU A 118 -3.06 -9.05 6.25
CA LEU A 118 -2.48 -10.40 6.26
C LEU A 118 -0.95 -10.36 6.36
N ARG A 119 -0.31 -9.49 5.57
CA ARG A 119 1.16 -9.34 5.61
C ARG A 119 1.65 -8.90 6.98
N HIS A 120 1.05 -7.87 7.56
CA HIS A 120 1.46 -7.41 8.88
C HIS A 120 1.13 -8.41 10.00
N ALA A 121 0.00 -9.10 9.92
CA ALA A 121 -0.30 -10.18 10.85
C ALA A 121 0.75 -11.31 10.78
N TYR A 122 1.18 -11.68 9.57
CA TYR A 122 2.26 -12.65 9.36
C TYR A 122 3.59 -12.15 9.95
N GLU A 123 3.97 -10.89 9.68
CA GLU A 123 5.17 -10.26 10.21
C GLU A 123 5.19 -10.24 11.75
N LEU A 124 4.06 -9.93 12.37
CA LEU A 124 3.93 -9.86 13.83
C LEU A 124 3.98 -11.23 14.50
N ASP A 125 3.30 -12.22 13.92
CA ASP A 125 3.10 -13.52 14.54
C ASP A 125 4.22 -14.53 14.21
N LEU A 126 4.67 -14.58 12.95
CA LEU A 126 5.58 -15.62 12.46
C LEU A 126 7.00 -15.11 12.18
N GLN A 127 7.19 -13.80 12.05
CA GLN A 127 8.52 -13.19 11.91
C GLN A 127 8.95 -12.38 13.15
N GLU A 128 8.13 -12.37 14.19
CA GLU A 128 8.36 -11.66 15.46
C GLU A 128 8.70 -10.16 15.28
N ASN A 129 8.21 -9.53 14.21
CA ASN A 129 8.49 -8.15 13.87
C ASN A 129 7.61 -7.17 14.68
N GLN A 130 7.89 -7.03 15.97
CA GLN A 130 7.13 -6.19 16.89
C GLN A 130 7.45 -4.68 16.79
N GLN A 131 7.95 -4.22 15.65
CA GLN A 131 8.19 -2.80 15.43
C GLN A 131 6.88 -2.01 15.57
N ALA A 132 6.96 -0.87 16.26
CA ALA A 132 5.81 0.02 16.45
C ALA A 132 5.17 0.46 15.12
N LYS A 133 5.97 0.54 14.05
CA LYS A 133 5.48 0.80 12.69
C LYS A 133 4.54 -0.32 12.23
N THR A 134 4.98 -1.57 12.26
CA THR A 134 4.18 -2.74 11.84
C THR A 134 2.88 -2.84 12.64
N GLN A 135 2.95 -2.66 13.96
CA GLN A 135 1.77 -2.66 14.82
C GLN A 135 0.81 -1.50 14.50
N GLY A 136 1.36 -0.29 14.30
CA GLY A 136 0.57 0.89 13.95
C GLY A 136 -0.11 0.78 12.59
N ASP A 137 0.58 0.21 11.61
CA ASP A 137 0.04 -0.06 10.28
C ASP A 137 -1.07 -1.12 10.37
N ALA A 138 -0.80 -2.27 11.00
CA ALA A 138 -1.81 -3.32 11.17
C ALA A 138 -3.08 -2.81 11.85
N ALA A 139 -2.94 -2.02 12.92
CA ALA A 139 -4.07 -1.40 13.60
C ALA A 139 -4.85 -0.41 12.72
N ALA A 140 -4.16 0.39 11.91
CA ALA A 140 -4.80 1.37 11.03
C ALA A 140 -5.58 0.71 9.89
N PHE A 141 -5.01 -0.32 9.26
CA PHE A 141 -5.70 -1.07 8.22
C PHE A 141 -6.85 -1.90 8.80
N MET A 142 -6.66 -2.54 9.95
CA MET A 142 -7.72 -3.24 10.69
C MET A 142 -8.92 -2.33 10.93
N ALA A 143 -8.70 -1.14 11.45
CA ALA A 143 -9.80 -0.23 11.77
C ALA A 143 -10.50 0.35 10.52
N SER A 144 -9.83 0.36 9.36
CA SER A 144 -10.46 0.68 8.06
C SER A 144 -11.37 -0.46 7.59
N LEU A 145 -10.97 -1.71 7.80
CA LEU A 145 -11.70 -2.89 7.35
C LEU A 145 -12.81 -3.34 8.33
N ALA A 146 -12.64 -3.08 9.62
CA ALA A 146 -13.51 -3.57 10.69
C ALA A 146 -15.01 -3.24 10.51
N PRO A 147 -15.43 -2.04 10.06
CA PRO A 147 -16.85 -1.75 9.80
C PRO A 147 -17.45 -2.64 8.71
N HIS A 148 -16.67 -2.98 7.69
CA HIS A 148 -17.09 -3.87 6.61
C HIS A 148 -17.25 -5.30 7.11
N LEU A 149 -16.27 -5.78 7.88
CA LEU A 149 -16.36 -7.10 8.51
C LEU A 149 -17.51 -7.17 9.50
N TYR A 150 -17.80 -6.11 10.25
CA TYR A 150 -18.91 -6.12 11.20
C TYR A 150 -20.26 -6.30 10.48
N SER A 151 -20.39 -5.70 9.29
CA SER A 151 -21.58 -5.86 8.44
C SER A 151 -21.71 -7.27 7.85
N CYS A 152 -20.59 -7.92 7.54
CA CYS A 152 -20.56 -9.28 6.98
C CYS A 152 -20.67 -10.38 8.05
N GLN A 153 -19.84 -10.29 9.08
CA GLN A 153 -19.73 -11.24 10.17
C GLN A 153 -19.14 -10.55 11.41
N ARG A 154 -20.00 -10.17 12.36
CA ARG A 154 -19.61 -9.45 13.59
C ARG A 154 -18.44 -10.10 14.34
N SER A 155 -18.41 -11.43 14.42
CA SER A 155 -17.34 -12.16 15.11
C SER A 155 -15.96 -11.94 14.47
N SER A 156 -15.89 -11.82 13.14
CA SER A 156 -14.63 -11.58 12.41
C SER A 156 -14.08 -10.19 12.71
N ALA A 157 -14.94 -9.18 12.83
CA ALA A 157 -14.53 -7.84 13.26
C ALA A 157 -13.98 -7.83 14.69
N HIS A 158 -14.61 -8.58 15.62
CA HIS A 158 -14.12 -8.69 16.99
C HIS A 158 -12.79 -9.43 17.09
N MET A 159 -12.60 -10.53 16.35
CA MET A 159 -11.33 -11.25 16.31
C MET A 159 -10.22 -10.35 15.75
N LEU A 160 -10.48 -9.70 14.61
CA LEU A 160 -9.52 -8.78 14.01
C LEU A 160 -9.13 -7.64 14.95
N TRP A 161 -10.10 -7.08 15.69
CA TRP A 161 -9.83 -6.05 16.70
C TRP A 161 -8.99 -6.59 17.87
N ASN A 162 -9.31 -7.76 18.40
CA ASN A 162 -8.58 -8.33 19.52
C ASN A 162 -7.11 -8.59 19.18
N ASP A 163 -6.84 -9.06 17.95
CA ASP A 163 -5.51 -9.44 17.51
C ASP A 163 -4.67 -8.26 17.02
N LEU A 164 -5.28 -7.19 16.47
CA LEU A 164 -4.56 -6.09 15.82
C LEU A 164 -4.78 -4.71 16.44
N ALA A 165 -5.58 -4.58 17.50
CA ALA A 165 -5.74 -3.29 18.17
C ALA A 165 -4.39 -2.78 18.72
N PRO A 166 -4.18 -1.44 18.77
CA PRO A 166 -2.96 -0.87 19.34
C PRO A 166 -2.66 -1.44 20.74
N GLY A 167 -1.43 -1.90 20.95
CA GLY A 167 -0.99 -2.51 22.21
C GLY A 167 -1.25 -4.02 22.34
N ASN A 168 -2.16 -4.60 21.55
CA ASN A 168 -2.44 -6.05 21.55
C ASN A 168 -1.72 -6.81 20.43
N ALA A 169 -1.27 -6.11 19.39
CA ALA A 169 -0.73 -6.69 18.15
C ALA A 169 0.65 -7.37 18.27
N THR A 170 1.02 -7.94 19.43
CA THR A 170 2.33 -8.62 19.60
C THR A 170 2.33 -10.07 19.15
N LYS A 171 1.15 -10.70 18.98
CA LYS A 171 0.92 -12.03 18.39
C LYS A 171 -0.43 -12.04 17.68
N ALA A 172 -0.43 -11.87 16.36
CA ALA A 172 -1.64 -11.63 15.58
C ALA A 172 -2.45 -12.90 15.27
N SER A 173 -2.07 -14.07 15.79
CA SER A 173 -2.74 -15.36 15.54
C SER A 173 -3.02 -15.59 14.04
N PHE A 174 -1.97 -15.48 13.21
CA PHE A 174 -2.08 -15.30 11.77
C PHE A 174 -2.98 -16.34 11.09
N GLU A 175 -2.83 -17.62 11.45
CA GLU A 175 -3.65 -18.71 10.88
C GLU A 175 -5.16 -18.48 11.11
N VAL A 176 -5.53 -18.11 12.34
CA VAL A 176 -6.91 -17.85 12.73
C VAL A 176 -7.43 -16.60 12.03
N LEU A 177 -6.62 -15.54 11.99
CA LEU A 177 -6.97 -14.28 11.35
C LEU A 177 -7.19 -14.47 9.84
N LYS A 178 -6.29 -15.17 9.16
CA LYS A 178 -6.39 -15.50 7.73
C LYS A 178 -7.67 -16.27 7.45
N PHE A 179 -7.89 -17.36 8.19
CA PHE A 179 -9.09 -18.19 8.02
C PHE A 179 -10.40 -17.37 8.19
N ASN A 180 -10.45 -16.49 9.18
CA ASN A 180 -11.63 -15.64 9.41
C ASN A 180 -11.82 -14.59 8.32
N LEU A 181 -10.75 -13.99 7.79
CA LEU A 181 -10.83 -13.05 6.68
C LEU A 181 -11.33 -13.74 5.41
N GLU A 182 -10.76 -14.88 5.04
CA GLU A 182 -11.14 -15.62 3.82
C GLU A 182 -12.63 -15.99 3.78
N ARG A 183 -13.21 -16.31 4.93
CA ARG A 183 -14.66 -16.61 5.06
C ARG A 183 -15.56 -15.40 4.81
N THR A 184 -15.02 -14.18 4.82
CA THR A 184 -15.79 -12.95 4.58
C THR A 184 -15.67 -12.44 3.15
N TYR A 185 -14.82 -13.04 2.32
CA TYR A 185 -14.52 -12.57 0.96
C TYR A 185 -15.77 -12.47 0.07
N ASP A 186 -16.64 -13.49 0.10
CA ASP A 186 -17.89 -13.47 -0.66
C ASP A 186 -18.79 -12.28 -0.28
N CYS A 187 -18.88 -11.95 1.00
CA CYS A 187 -19.67 -10.81 1.48
C CYS A 187 -19.00 -9.46 1.14
N LEU A 188 -17.67 -9.41 1.18
CA LEU A 188 -16.89 -8.24 0.76
C LEU A 188 -16.89 -8.05 -0.77
N GLY A 189 -17.37 -9.02 -1.54
CA GLY A 189 -17.39 -8.97 -3.00
C GLY A 189 -16.02 -9.17 -3.65
N ILE A 190 -15.13 -9.91 -3.00
CA ILE A 190 -13.77 -10.21 -3.46
C ILE A 190 -13.55 -11.72 -3.51
N ARG A 191 -12.56 -12.20 -4.28
CA ARG A 191 -12.23 -13.62 -4.39
C ARG A 191 -10.81 -13.91 -3.92
N CYS A 192 -10.54 -15.18 -3.67
CA CYS A 192 -9.23 -15.66 -3.27
C CYS A 192 -8.13 -15.34 -4.29
N GLU A 193 -8.44 -15.37 -5.59
CA GLU A 193 -7.48 -15.04 -6.65
C GLU A 193 -7.20 -13.54 -6.78
N ASP A 194 -8.11 -12.72 -6.25
CA ASP A 194 -7.95 -11.27 -6.19
C ASP A 194 -7.02 -10.87 -5.04
N VAL A 195 -7.06 -11.61 -3.92
CA VAL A 195 -6.18 -11.40 -2.75
C VAL A 195 -4.80 -12.05 -2.94
N GLY A 196 -4.73 -13.27 -3.46
CA GLY A 196 -3.48 -14.00 -3.64
C GLY A 196 -2.94 -14.60 -2.34
N GLY A 197 -1.62 -14.78 -2.26
CA GLY A 197 -0.94 -15.39 -1.11
C GLY A 197 0.44 -14.79 -0.91
N LEU A 198 0.93 -14.74 0.33
CA LEU A 198 2.13 -14.00 0.68
C LEU A 198 3.39 -14.72 0.19
N LEU A 199 4.17 -14.07 -0.66
CA LEU A 199 5.36 -14.61 -1.30
C LEU A 199 6.65 -14.24 -0.55
N HIS A 200 7.68 -15.07 -0.73
CA HIS A 200 9.06 -14.80 -0.38
C HIS A 200 10.00 -15.32 -1.46
N ILE A 201 11.24 -14.82 -1.48
CA ILE A 201 12.28 -15.31 -2.39
C ILE A 201 12.76 -16.67 -1.90
N ASP A 202 12.79 -17.66 -2.78
CA ASP A 202 13.40 -18.96 -2.48
C ASP A 202 14.90 -18.77 -2.20
N PRO A 203 15.41 -19.17 -1.02
CA PRO A 203 16.84 -19.13 -0.71
C PRO A 203 17.72 -19.89 -1.72
N SER A 204 17.17 -20.86 -2.45
CA SER A 204 17.87 -21.61 -3.50
C SER A 204 18.01 -20.84 -4.82
N GLY A 205 17.32 -19.70 -4.96
CA GLY A 205 17.30 -18.88 -6.17
C GLY A 205 16.34 -19.39 -7.25
N SER A 206 15.46 -20.35 -6.95
CA SER A 206 14.54 -20.92 -7.94
C SER A 206 13.37 -19.99 -8.33
N GLY A 207 13.12 -18.92 -7.58
CA GLY A 207 12.07 -17.95 -7.85
C GLY A 207 11.38 -17.45 -6.57
N LEU A 208 10.07 -17.23 -6.66
CA LEU A 208 9.20 -16.86 -5.55
C LEU A 208 8.40 -18.08 -5.08
N LEU A 209 8.26 -18.24 -3.77
CA LEU A 209 7.46 -19.28 -3.12
C LEU A 209 6.47 -18.65 -2.15
N TYR A 210 5.35 -19.31 -1.91
CA TYR A 210 4.45 -18.89 -0.85
C TYR A 210 5.08 -19.13 0.53
N ASN A 211 4.91 -18.16 1.42
CA ASN A 211 5.18 -18.35 2.83
C ASN A 211 4.24 -19.42 3.38
N LYS A 212 4.79 -20.32 4.21
CA LYS A 212 4.04 -21.44 4.78
C LYS A 212 2.82 -20.95 5.56
N GLY A 213 1.64 -21.46 5.23
CA GLY A 213 0.36 -21.09 5.84
C GLY A 213 -0.24 -19.78 5.31
N ALA A 214 0.48 -19.05 4.46
CA ALA A 214 0.03 -17.81 3.83
C ALA A 214 -0.26 -17.99 2.33
N GLU A 215 -0.46 -19.22 1.88
CA GLU A 215 -0.86 -19.56 0.51
C GLU A 215 -2.29 -19.05 0.21
N PRO A 216 -2.66 -18.84 -1.06
CA PRO A 216 -4.03 -18.47 -1.43
C PRO A 216 -5.06 -19.48 -0.92
N CYS A 217 -6.32 -19.08 -0.75
CA CYS A 217 -7.35 -20.05 -0.36
C CYS A 217 -7.39 -21.23 -1.35
N ASN A 218 -7.71 -22.42 -0.84
CA ASN A 218 -7.80 -23.65 -1.62
C ASN A 218 -6.49 -24.05 -2.32
N TYR A 219 -5.34 -23.52 -1.89
CA TYR A 219 -4.05 -23.91 -2.43
C TYR A 219 -3.79 -25.40 -2.27
N VAL A 220 -3.47 -26.06 -3.37
CA VAL A 220 -3.01 -27.45 -3.39
C VAL A 220 -1.54 -27.44 -3.83
N PRO A 221 -0.60 -27.84 -2.95
CA PRO A 221 0.81 -27.81 -3.29
C PRO A 221 1.11 -28.77 -4.45
N SER A 222 1.98 -28.33 -5.35
CA SER A 222 2.48 -29.18 -6.43
C SER A 222 3.25 -30.38 -5.87
N PRO A 223 3.23 -31.56 -6.52
CA PRO A 223 4.02 -32.72 -6.10
C PRO A 223 5.50 -32.43 -5.86
N ALA A 224 6.09 -31.48 -6.61
CA ALA A 224 7.48 -31.06 -6.45
C ALA A 224 7.76 -30.35 -5.09
N GLU A 225 6.80 -29.57 -4.58
CA GLU A 225 6.91 -28.90 -3.27
C GLU A 225 6.67 -29.87 -2.11
N SER A 226 5.86 -30.92 -2.34
CA SER A 226 5.57 -31.94 -1.33
C SER A 226 6.77 -32.83 -0.97
N SER A 227 7.77 -32.92 -1.86
CA SER A 227 8.92 -33.83 -1.70
C SER A 227 9.94 -33.37 -0.65
N ASN A 228 9.86 -32.12 -0.16
CA ASN A 228 10.68 -31.63 0.95
C ASN A 228 10.15 -32.05 2.33
N LYS A 229 9.03 -32.77 2.40
CA LYS A 229 8.41 -33.20 3.68
C LYS A 229 8.88 -34.57 4.19
N THR A 230 9.73 -35.28 3.46
CA THR A 230 10.12 -36.67 3.78
C THR A 230 11.61 -36.78 4.13
N LYS A 231 12.07 -36.06 5.16
CA LYS A 231 13.33 -36.42 5.83
C LYS A 231 13.30 -36.08 7.32
N SER A 232 12.29 -36.58 8.04
CA SER A 232 12.41 -36.76 9.48
C SER A 232 11.46 -37.85 9.95
N THR A 233 11.95 -39.08 9.91
CA THR A 233 11.63 -40.14 10.87
C THR A 233 12.41 -41.39 10.46
N ASN A 234 13.53 -41.64 11.14
CA ASN A 234 13.91 -42.98 11.61
C ASN A 234 14.98 -42.82 12.71
N ARG A 235 14.75 -43.55 13.81
CA ARG A 235 15.53 -43.65 15.05
C ARG A 235 17.01 -43.95 14.85
N ALA A 236 17.86 -43.33 15.65
CA ALA A 236 18.81 -44.01 16.54
C ALA A 236 19.31 -43.02 17.61
N GLU A 237 19.26 -43.43 18.88
CA GLU A 237 20.00 -42.81 19.98
C GLU A 237 21.49 -43.09 19.80
N GLU A 238 22.33 -42.06 19.83
CA GLU A 238 23.73 -42.18 20.26
C GLU A 238 24.20 -40.80 20.76
N ASN A 239 24.74 -40.78 21.98
CA ASN A 239 25.35 -39.62 22.61
C ASN A 239 26.65 -39.26 21.87
N ASP A 240 26.90 -37.98 21.59
CA ASP A 240 28.16 -37.36 22.01
C ASP A 240 28.10 -35.84 22.01
N ASP A 241 28.78 -35.29 23.00
CA ASP A 241 29.05 -33.89 23.28
C ASP A 241 30.00 -33.32 22.21
N ASP A 242 29.66 -32.22 21.54
CA ASP A 242 30.69 -31.23 21.19
C ASP A 242 30.14 -29.87 20.71
N ARG A 243 30.84 -28.84 21.18
CA ARG A 243 30.60 -27.42 20.99
C ARG A 243 30.74 -27.02 19.52
N ASN A 244 29.79 -26.26 18.97
CA ASN A 244 30.03 -25.44 17.79
C ASN A 244 29.30 -24.09 17.84
N GLN A 245 29.95 -23.14 18.52
CA GLN A 245 29.62 -21.72 18.46
C GLN A 245 30.62 -21.00 17.57
N THR A 246 30.60 -21.25 16.25
CA THR A 246 31.34 -20.42 15.27
C THR A 246 30.64 -20.44 13.91
N ALA A 247 29.53 -19.71 13.77
CA ALA A 247 28.98 -19.35 12.45
C ALA A 247 28.42 -17.92 12.37
N SER A 248 28.25 -17.24 13.52
CA SER A 248 27.62 -15.90 13.55
C SER A 248 28.60 -14.75 13.29
N THR A 249 29.91 -14.91 13.54
CA THR A 249 30.86 -13.78 13.47
C THR A 249 31.45 -13.50 12.09
N ILE A 250 31.47 -14.47 11.17
CA ILE A 250 32.11 -14.30 9.85
C ILE A 250 31.21 -13.52 8.88
N VAL A 251 29.89 -13.61 9.02
CA VAL A 251 28.93 -12.93 8.12
C VAL A 251 28.88 -11.41 8.36
N PHE A 252 29.00 -10.94 9.61
CA PHE A 252 28.95 -9.50 9.92
C PHE A 252 30.20 -8.74 9.45
N VAL A 253 31.36 -9.38 9.44
CA VAL A 253 32.61 -8.74 8.99
C VAL A 253 32.60 -8.53 7.47
N ALA A 254 32.13 -9.52 6.71
CA ALA A 254 32.02 -9.41 5.25
C ALA A 254 31.00 -8.35 4.80
N LEU A 255 29.84 -8.26 5.47
CA LEU A 255 28.84 -7.21 5.18
C LEU A 255 29.36 -5.81 5.54
N GLY A 256 30.08 -5.67 6.67
CA GLY A 256 30.66 -4.40 7.11
C GLY A 256 31.67 -3.83 6.12
N PHE A 257 32.55 -4.67 5.55
CA PHE A 257 33.52 -4.23 4.55
C PHE A 257 32.87 -3.85 3.21
N LEU A 258 31.81 -4.54 2.79
CA LEU A 258 31.08 -4.21 1.56
C LEU A 258 30.33 -2.88 1.68
N VAL A 259 29.66 -2.64 2.80
CA VAL A 259 28.95 -1.37 3.04
C VAL A 259 29.93 -0.20 3.13
N ALA A 260 31.07 -0.38 3.82
CA ALA A 260 32.11 0.65 3.91
C ALA A 260 32.71 0.98 2.53
N ALA A 261 32.94 -0.02 1.68
CA ALA A 261 33.47 0.19 0.33
C ALA A 261 32.46 0.94 -0.57
N VAL A 262 31.17 0.62 -0.48
CA VAL A 262 30.10 1.31 -1.23
C VAL A 262 29.95 2.76 -0.77
N LEU A 263 29.97 3.02 0.54
CA LEU A 263 29.93 4.38 1.08
C LEU A 263 31.17 5.19 0.67
N PHE A 264 32.35 4.58 0.69
CA PHE A 264 33.58 5.24 0.27
C PHE A 264 33.58 5.56 -1.23
N ALA A 265 33.06 4.65 -2.06
CA ALA A 265 32.85 4.88 -3.48
C ALA A 265 31.82 6.00 -3.73
N PHE A 266 30.74 6.05 -2.96
CA PHE A 266 29.70 7.08 -3.06
C PHE A 266 30.20 8.47 -2.65
N VAL A 267 31.01 8.55 -1.59
CA VAL A 267 31.67 9.81 -1.16
C VAL A 267 32.63 10.30 -2.24
N ARG A 268 33.46 9.42 -2.82
CA ARG A 268 34.34 9.79 -3.95
C ARG A 268 33.57 10.17 -5.22
N TYR A 269 32.43 9.55 -5.45
CA TYR A 269 31.55 9.88 -6.57
C TYR A 269 30.96 11.28 -6.41
N ARG A 270 30.53 11.65 -5.19
CA ARG A 270 30.06 13.00 -4.88
C ARG A 270 31.16 14.05 -4.92
N SER A 271 32.38 13.72 -4.50
CA SER A 271 33.52 14.66 -4.55
C SER A 271 34.02 14.93 -5.97
N LYS A 272 33.60 14.15 -6.98
CA LYS A 272 33.97 14.33 -8.39
C LYS A 272 32.95 15.11 -9.23
N LYS A 273 31.77 15.45 -8.70
CA LYS A 273 30.85 16.33 -9.44
C LYS A 273 31.37 17.78 -9.41
N PRO A 274 31.65 18.41 -10.57
CA PRO A 274 32.05 19.81 -10.59
C PRO A 274 30.87 20.70 -10.17
N THR A 275 31.15 21.58 -9.20
CA THR A 275 30.26 22.59 -8.65
C THR A 275 29.76 23.54 -9.74
N LYS A 276 28.60 23.26 -10.31
CA LYS A 276 27.75 24.27 -10.96
C LYS A 276 26.33 24.04 -10.48
N VAL A 277 25.90 24.89 -9.56
CA VAL A 277 24.54 25.37 -9.25
C VAL A 277 24.54 25.75 -7.77
N LYS A 278 25.10 26.92 -7.47
CA LYS A 278 24.76 27.76 -6.32
C LYS A 278 24.93 29.20 -6.78
N ALA A 279 23.94 29.67 -7.53
CA ALA A 279 23.76 31.08 -7.85
C ALA A 279 22.34 31.29 -8.35
N MET A 280 21.32 31.03 -7.51
CA MET A 280 19.99 31.63 -7.69
C MET A 280 19.13 31.45 -6.43
N GLU A 281 19.55 32.03 -5.30
CA GLU A 281 18.60 32.39 -4.23
C GLU A 281 19.28 33.36 -3.26
N GLN A 282 19.49 34.61 -3.70
CA GLN A 282 19.68 35.71 -2.75
C GLN A 282 19.41 37.08 -3.40
N THR A 283 18.19 37.28 -3.87
CA THR A 283 17.55 38.60 -3.95
C THR A 283 16.06 38.32 -4.01
N ASP A 284 15.35 38.57 -2.91
CA ASP A 284 13.98 39.13 -2.89
C ASP A 284 13.46 39.11 -1.45
N ALA A 285 14.06 39.96 -0.62
CA ALA A 285 13.48 40.39 0.64
C ALA A 285 14.06 41.76 1.02
N VAL A 286 13.65 42.83 0.35
CA VAL A 286 13.33 44.14 0.94
C VAL A 286 12.39 44.87 -0.03
N ALA A 287 11.09 44.75 0.22
CA ALA A 287 10.13 45.79 -0.13
C ALA A 287 10.02 46.71 1.08
N SER A 288 10.48 47.95 0.96
CA SER A 288 10.03 49.05 1.80
C SER A 288 10.32 50.40 1.15
N ASN A 289 9.24 51.10 0.87
CA ASN A 289 9.01 52.52 1.09
C ASN A 289 9.39 53.57 0.02
N ASP A 290 8.30 54.23 -0.38
CA ASP A 290 8.13 55.66 -0.55
C ASP A 290 8.67 56.31 -1.83
N LYS A 291 7.73 56.62 -2.74
CA LYS A 291 7.53 58.01 -3.12
C LYS A 291 6.10 58.32 -3.55
N GLU A 292 5.51 59.17 -2.73
CA GLU A 292 4.31 59.96 -2.89
C GLU A 292 4.46 60.98 -4.04
N ASP A 293 3.41 61.04 -4.85
CA ASP A 293 2.72 62.19 -5.46
C ASP A 293 3.44 63.56 -5.51
N THR A 294 3.53 64.16 -6.70
CA THR A 294 2.84 65.42 -7.10
C THR A 294 3.49 66.12 -8.30
N THR A 295 2.66 66.28 -9.35
CA THR A 295 2.46 67.45 -10.22
C THR A 295 3.55 68.54 -10.35
N VAL A 296 3.83 69.01 -11.58
CA VAL A 296 3.62 70.41 -12.01
C VAL A 296 3.63 70.51 -13.55
N ALA A 297 2.70 71.36 -14.00
CA ALA A 297 2.29 71.79 -15.33
C ALA A 297 3.36 72.35 -16.31
N VAL A 298 3.09 72.08 -17.60
CA VAL A 298 2.98 73.02 -18.75
C VAL A 298 4.19 73.88 -19.17
N LYS A 299 4.59 73.70 -20.44
CA LYS A 299 4.88 74.74 -21.46
C LYS A 299 4.88 74.06 -22.84
N VAL A 300 3.81 74.17 -23.64
CA VAL A 300 3.52 75.20 -24.68
C VAL A 300 4.54 75.29 -25.80
N GLY A 301 4.03 74.98 -27.01
CA GLY A 301 4.38 75.61 -28.28
C GLY A 301 5.58 75.01 -29.01
N GLU A 302 5.61 74.85 -30.32
CA GLU A 302 4.66 75.19 -31.39
C GLU A 302 5.30 74.63 -32.68
N ILE A 303 4.47 74.26 -33.67
CA ILE A 303 4.73 74.23 -35.14
C ILE A 303 6.02 73.59 -35.68
N ALA A 304 5.85 72.46 -36.37
CA ALA A 304 5.85 72.38 -37.85
C ALA A 304 5.17 71.08 -38.30
#